data_AF-A0A821R0F0-F1
#
_entry.id   AF-A0A821R0F0-F1
#
_cell.length_a   1.000
_cell.length_b   1.000
_cell.length_c   1.000
_cell.angle_alpha   90.00
_cell.angle_beta   90.00
_cell.angle_gamma   90.00
#
_symmetry.space_group_name_H-M   'P 1'
#
loop_
_entity.id
_entity.type
_entity.pdbx_description
1 polymer ?
#
loop_
_entity_poly.entity_id
_entity_poly.type
_entity_poly.pdbx_seq_one_letter_code
_entity_poly.pdbx_strand_id
1 'polypeptide(L)' 'ICYHGQQLGIPVVVVMPRHAPIMKVNNCKSFGAVVIVRGMDLSESKRVALKLSKMLQLRYVNG' A
#
# COMPACT_ATOMS: atom_id res chain seq x y z
N ILE A 1 -1.46 8.64 -4.28
CA ILE A 1 -0.99 8.48 -2.88
C ILE A 1 0.53 8.40 -2.80
N CYS A 2 1.18 7.36 -3.33
CA CYS A 2 2.66 7.19 -3.21
C CYS A 2 3.46 8.38 -3.71
N TYR A 3 3.09 8.92 -4.88
CA TYR A 3 3.71 10.13 -5.44
C TYR A 3 3.65 11.32 -4.46
N HIS A 4 2.47 11.62 -3.92
CA HIS A 4 2.33 12.72 -2.95
C HIS A 4 3.01 12.41 -1.61
N GLY A 5 3.01 11.14 -1.17
CA GLY A 5 3.77 10.73 0.02
C GLY A 5 5.26 11.02 -0.15
N GLN A 6 5.82 10.70 -1.31
CA GLN A 6 7.20 11.04 -1.65
C GLN A 6 7.43 12.55 -1.66
N GLN A 7 6.57 13.33 -2.34
CA GLN A 7 6.70 14.79 -2.39
C GLN A 7 6.63 15.46 -1.01
N LEU A 8 5.82 14.91 -0.10
CA LEU A 8 5.61 15.46 1.25
C LEU A 8 6.56 14.85 2.30
N GLY A 9 7.44 13.93 1.92
CA GLY A 9 8.31 13.22 2.87
C GLY A 9 7.56 12.31 3.85
N ILE A 10 6.34 11.89 3.51
CA ILE A 10 5.50 11.01 4.34
C ILE A 10 5.73 9.56 3.90
N PRO A 11 6.17 8.66 4.81
CA PRO A 11 6.32 7.24 4.50
C PRO A 11 4.96 6.61 4.13
N VAL A 12 4.92 5.88 3.01
CA VAL A 12 3.71 5.20 2.53
C VAL A 12 3.92 3.70 2.51
N VAL A 13 2.96 2.97 3.08
CA VAL A 13 2.84 1.52 2.96
C VAL A 13 1.60 1.21 2.13
N VAL A 14 1.75 0.40 1.08
CA VAL A 14 0.67 0.01 0.17
C VAL A 14 0.46 -1.50 0.27
N VAL A 15 -0.79 -1.92 0.44
CA VAL A 15 -1.16 -3.33 0.36
C VAL A 15 -1.96 -3.57 -0.92
N MET A 16 -1.51 -4.51 -1.74
CA MET A 16 -2.14 -4.87 -3.02
C MET A 16 -2.42 -6.38 -3.08
N PRO A 17 -3.46 -6.81 -3.84
CA PRO A 17 -3.71 -8.24 -4.05
C PRO A 17 -2.65 -8.88 -4.93
N ARG A 18 -2.55 -10.22 -4.87
CA ARG A 18 -1.58 -11.00 -5.68
C ARG A 18 -1.74 -10.81 -7.19
N HIS A 19 -2.95 -10.55 -7.65
CA HIS A 19 -3.27 -10.35 -9.06
C HIS A 19 -3.16 -8.87 -9.50
N ALA A 20 -2.59 -8.00 -8.65
CA ALA A 20 -2.40 -6.60 -9.02
C ALA A 20 -1.45 -6.47 -10.23
N PRO A 21 -1.74 -5.59 -11.21
CA PRO A 21 -0.86 -5.36 -12.34
C PRO A 21 0.54 -4.95 -11.88
N ILE A 22 1.58 -5.60 -12.44
CA ILE A 22 2.99 -5.36 -12.10
C ILE A 22 3.36 -3.89 -12.23
N MET A 23 2.81 -3.18 -13.23
CA MET A 23 3.03 -1.75 -13.42
C MET A 23 2.59 -0.92 -12.19
N LYS A 24 1.46 -1.25 -11.56
CA LYS A 24 0.99 -0.54 -10.35
C LYS A 24 1.89 -0.80 -9.14
N VAL A 25 2.37 -2.04 -9.01
CA VAL A 25 3.33 -2.43 -7.96
C VAL A 25 4.65 -1.66 -8.15
N ASN A 26 5.18 -1.64 -9.38
CA ASN A 26 6.45 -0.99 -9.70
C ASN A 26 6.38 0.53 -9.53
N ASN A 27 5.29 1.18 -9.96
CA ASN A 27 5.11 2.62 -9.77
C ASN A 27 5.09 3.00 -8.27
N CYS A 28 4.47 2.19 -7.42
CA CYS A 28 4.50 2.46 -5.98
C CYS A 28 5.91 2.32 -5.40
N LYS A 29 6.65 1.29 -5.82
CA LYS A 29 8.03 1.07 -5.41
C LYS A 29 8.96 2.19 -5.89
N SER A 30 8.78 2.69 -7.11
CA SER A 30 9.62 3.78 -7.66
C SER A 30 9.44 5.10 -6.91
N PHE A 31 8.29 5.31 -6.28
CA PHE A 31 8.05 6.45 -5.39
C PHE A 31 8.52 6.21 -3.94
N GLY A 32 9.25 5.12 -3.67
CA GLY A 32 9.78 4.80 -2.34
C GLY A 32 8.74 4.25 -1.36
N ALA A 33 7.55 3.87 -1.83
CA ALA A 33 6.55 3.24 -0.95
C ALA A 33 6.91 1.78 -0.66
N VAL A 34 6.64 1.34 0.56
CA VAL A 34 6.73 -0.07 0.94
C VAL A 34 5.52 -0.80 0.38
N VAL A 35 5.71 -1.71 -0.58
CA VAL A 35 4.61 -2.46 -1.20
C VAL A 35 4.55 -3.88 -0.66
N ILE A 36 3.41 -4.23 -0.05
CA ILE A 36 3.09 -5.56 0.45
C ILE A 36 2.04 -6.20 -0.47
N VAL A 37 2.40 -7.31 -1.10
CA VAL A 37 1.49 -8.05 -1.99
C VAL A 37 0.85 -9.18 -1.19
N ARG A 38 -0.39 -9.00 -0.72
CA ARG A 38 -1.11 -9.96 0.12
C ARG A 38 -2.62 -9.85 -0.02
N GLY A 39 -3.27 -10.99 -0.19
CA GLY A 39 -4.72 -11.12 -0.43
C GLY A 39 -5.01 -11.63 -1.84
N MET A 40 -6.10 -12.39 -2.00
CA MET A 40 -6.57 -12.86 -3.30
C MET A 40 -7.27 -11.74 -4.09
N ASP A 41 -7.96 -10.87 -3.37
CA ASP A 41 -8.72 -9.74 -3.91
C ASP A 41 -8.50 -8.45 -3.10
N LEU A 42 -9.19 -7.39 -3.50
CA LEU A 42 -9.10 -6.08 -2.85
C LEU A 42 -9.65 -6.08 -1.42
N SER A 43 -10.69 -6.86 -1.14
CA SER A 43 -11.31 -6.97 0.19
C SER A 43 -10.36 -7.61 1.19
N GLU A 44 -9.68 -8.69 0.81
CA GLU A 44 -8.63 -9.31 1.63
C GLU A 44 -7.45 -8.37 1.84
N SER A 45 -7.01 -7.69 0.78
CA SER A 45 -5.91 -6.72 0.84
C SER A 45 -6.24 -5.57 1.80
N LYS A 46 -7.48 -5.06 1.75
CA LYS A 46 -7.99 -4.04 2.68
C LYS A 46 -7.98 -4.53 4.13
N ARG A 47 -8.42 -5.77 4.39
CA ARG A 47 -8.38 -6.36 5.73
C ARG A 47 -6.95 -6.43 6.27
N VAL A 48 -5.99 -6.81 5.43
CA VAL A 48 -4.56 -6.81 5.78
C VAL A 48 -4.06 -5.39 6.06
N ALA A 49 -4.41 -4.40 5.21
CA ALA A 49 -4.03 -3.01 5.39
C ALA A 49 -4.55 -2.42 6.71
N LEU A 50 -5.82 -2.68 7.06
CA LEU A 50 -6.42 -2.25 8.32
C LEU A 50 -5.78 -2.92 9.54
N LYS A 51 -5.38 -4.20 9.43
CA LYS A 51 -4.66 -4.89 10.51
C LYS A 51 -3.27 -4.28 10.72
N LEU A 52 -2.53 -4.06 9.63
CA LEU A 52 -1.20 -3.43 9.66
C LEU A 52 -1.27 -2.00 10.19
N SER A 53 -2.27 -1.22 9.80
CA SER A 53 -2.41 0.16 10.26
C SER A 53 -2.59 0.24 11.77
N LYS A 54 -3.36 -0.68 12.37
CA LYS A 54 -3.52 -0.78 13.82
C LYS A 54 -2.23 -1.22 14.52
N MET A 55 -1.55 -2.23 13.97
CA MET A 55 -0.33 -2.79 14.58
C MET A 55 0.85 -1.83 14.56
N LEU A 56 1.02 -1.11 13.44
CA LEU A 56 2.15 -0.20 13.22
C LEU A 56 1.79 1.26 13.51
N GLN A 57 0.62 1.53 14.10
CA GLN A 57 0.11 2.88 14.38
C GLN A 57 0.11 3.81 13.15
N LEU A 58 -0.19 3.26 11.97
CA LEU A 58 -0.30 4.02 10.73
C LEU A 58 -1.73 4.49 10.51
N ARG A 59 -1.90 5.57 9.76
CA ARG A 59 -3.21 6.01 9.28
C ARG A 59 -3.60 5.23 8.02
N TYR A 60 -4.74 4.54 8.06
CA TYR A 60 -5.32 3.94 6.87
C TYR A 60 -5.88 5.02 5.93
N VAL A 61 -5.53 4.93 4.65
CA VAL A 61 -6.09 5.74 3.58
C VAL A 61 -6.62 4.79 2.51
N ASN A 62 -7.86 4.99 2.07
CA ASN A 62 -8.44 4.23 0.98
C ASN A 62 -7.88 4.73 -0.36
N GLY A 63 -7.55 3.82 -1.27
CA GLY A 63 -6.88 4.12 -2.54
C GLY A 63 -7.60 3.57 -3.75
#